data_AF-A0A368D220-F1
#
_entry.id   AF-A0A368D220-F1
#
_cell.length_a   1.000
_cell.length_b   1.000
_cell.length_c   1.000
_cell.angle_alpha   90.00
_cell.angle_beta   90.00
_cell.angle_gamma   90.00
#
_symmetry.space_group_name_H-M   'P 1'
#
loop_
_entity.id
_entity.type
_entity.pdbx_description
1 polymer ?
#
loop_
_entity_poly.entity_id
_entity_poly.type
_entity_poly.pdbx_seq_one_letter_code
_entity_poly.pdbx_strand_id
1 'polypeptide(L)'
;MDVLGTEFNIKAYKGESNVYTTLIEGKISVSIDNKNLGLKPNQQLDLDINNNTSTIKKVDVYNEVSWKDGVFSFESKTLEEVMKVFSRWYDIEIVFKNNSVKNEQFVGILRKNKRLETILNIFKNYGVIKNFEIEDKKVVLE
;
A
#
# COMPACT_ATOMS: atom_id res chain seq x y z
N MET A 1 32.95 -7.13 -12.62
CA MET A 1 32.04 -7.04 -13.78
C MET A 1 30.76 -6.52 -13.18
N ASP A 2 30.56 -5.21 -13.29
CA ASP A 2 29.55 -4.51 -12.49
C ASP A 2 28.27 -4.41 -13.31
N VAL A 3 27.18 -4.97 -12.79
CA VAL A 3 25.86 -4.83 -13.37
C VAL A 3 25.24 -3.52 -12.89
N LEU A 4 25.06 -2.58 -13.81
CA LEU A 4 24.27 -1.35 -13.58
C LEU A 4 22.80 -1.66 -13.87
N GLY A 5 22.22 -2.55 -13.08
CA GLY A 5 20.80 -2.86 -13.16
C GLY A 5 19.95 -1.69 -12.66
N THR A 6 18.72 -1.60 -13.14
CA THR A 6 17.71 -0.71 -12.57
C THR A 6 16.62 -1.57 -11.94
N GLU A 7 16.38 -1.39 -10.65
CA GLU A 7 15.28 -2.03 -9.93
C GLU A 7 14.29 -0.94 -9.50
N PHE A 8 13.01 -1.10 -9.85
CA PHE A 8 11.95 -0.16 -9.51
C PHE A 8 10.63 -0.90 -9.22
N ASN A 9 9.72 -0.24 -8.50
CA ASN A 9 8.38 -0.73 -8.17
C ASN A 9 7.32 0.24 -8.71
N ILE A 10 6.21 -0.28 -9.24
CA ILE A 10 5.06 0.49 -9.70
C ILE A 10 3.80 0.01 -8.99
N LYS A 11 3.05 0.95 -8.42
CA LYS A 11 1.71 0.75 -7.87
C LYS A 11 0.71 1.60 -8.65
N ALA A 12 -0.09 0.97 -9.51
CA ALA A 12 -1.05 1.64 -10.40
C ALA A 12 -2.38 0.87 -10.47
N TYR A 13 -3.07 0.77 -9.34
CA TYR A 13 -4.30 -0.02 -9.27
C TYR A 13 -5.50 0.75 -9.85
N LYS A 14 -6.30 0.08 -10.68
CA LYS A 14 -7.53 0.64 -11.26
C LYS A 14 -8.47 1.10 -10.13
N GLY A 15 -8.95 2.34 -10.23
CA GLY A 15 -9.85 2.94 -9.23
C GLY A 15 -9.15 3.70 -8.12
N GLU A 16 -7.81 3.68 -8.04
CA GLU A 16 -7.06 4.65 -7.23
C GLU A 16 -6.75 5.90 -8.07
N SER A 17 -6.81 7.06 -7.42
CA SER A 17 -6.41 8.35 -8.01
C SER A 17 -4.89 8.52 -8.08
N ASN A 18 -4.12 7.70 -7.35
CA ASN A 18 -2.68 7.87 -7.23
C ASN A 18 -1.93 6.69 -7.85
N VAL A 19 -0.93 7.01 -8.66
CA VAL A 19 0.05 6.08 -9.21
C VAL A 19 1.39 6.34 -8.52
N TYR A 20 2.01 5.29 -8.01
CA TYR A 20 3.31 5.39 -7.34
C TYR A 20 4.39 4.67 -8.14
N THR A 21 5.54 5.32 -8.29
CA THR A 21 6.75 4.71 -8.85
C THR A 21 7.90 4.90 -7.87
N THR A 22 8.46 3.81 -7.35
CA THR A 22 9.57 3.84 -6.38
C THR A 22 10.84 3.30 -7.05
N LEU A 23 11.95 4.03 -6.97
CA LEU A 23 13.24 3.56 -7.48
C LEU A 23 14.06 2.91 -6.35
N ILE A 24 14.44 1.65 -6.55
CA ILE A 24 15.26 0.86 -5.61
C ILE A 24 16.75 1.05 -5.94
N GLU A 25 17.12 0.78 -7.19
CA GLU A 25 18.50 0.86 -7.67
C GLU A 25 18.54 1.38 -9.11
N GLY A 26 19.65 2.01 -9.50
CA GLY A 26 19.86 2.51 -10.85
C GLY A 26 19.30 3.92 -11.06
N LYS A 27 18.70 4.16 -12.23
CA LYS A 27 18.17 5.47 -12.61
C LYS A 27 16.95 5.31 -13.53
N ILE A 28 15.88 6.02 -13.23
CA ILE A 28 14.69 6.11 -14.09
C ILE A 28 14.30 7.57 -14.33
N SER A 29 13.65 7.79 -15.46
CA SER A 29 12.99 9.05 -15.81
C SER A 29 11.53 8.74 -16.15
N VAL A 30 10.60 9.44 -15.52
CA VAL A 30 9.16 9.30 -15.78
C VAL A 30 8.69 10.51 -16.58
N SER A 31 8.00 10.28 -17.68
CA SER A 31 7.45 11.33 -18.55
C SER A 31 5.98 11.60 -18.20
N ILE A 32 5.66 12.83 -17.78
CA ILE A 32 4.30 13.29 -17.47
C ILE A 32 4.12 14.67 -18.12
N ASP A 33 3.11 14.84 -18.98
CA ASP A 33 2.78 16.11 -19.68
C ASP A 33 4.01 16.86 -20.23
N ASN A 34 4.83 16.16 -21.01
CA ASN A 34 6.07 16.68 -21.61
C ASN A 34 7.16 17.10 -20.60
N LYS A 35 6.99 16.80 -19.30
CA LYS A 35 8.05 16.93 -18.29
C LYS A 35 8.68 15.57 -18.04
N ASN A 36 10.01 15.57 -17.92
CA ASN A 36 10.77 14.39 -17.52
C ASN A 36 11.21 14.55 -16.07
N LEU A 37 10.72 13.65 -15.22
CA LEU A 37 11.04 13.61 -13.80
C LEU A 37 12.01 12.46 -13.54
N GLY A 38 13.26 12.81 -13.22
CA GLY A 38 14.28 11.83 -12.84
C GLY A 38 14.14 11.41 -11.38
N LEU A 39 14.12 10.11 -11.11
CA LEU A 39 14.17 9.58 -9.74
C LEU A 39 15.60 9.11 -9.42
N LYS A 40 15.98 9.28 -8.15
CA LYS A 40 17.18 8.69 -7.53
C LYS A 40 16.77 7.51 -6.63
N PRO A 41 17.68 6.57 -6.34
CA PRO A 41 17.42 5.51 -5.38
C PRO A 41 16.80 6.03 -4.08
N ASN A 42 15.85 5.28 -3.53
CA ASN A 42 15.03 5.62 -2.36
C ASN A 42 14.05 6.80 -2.54
N GLN A 43 13.73 7.16 -3.79
CA GLN A 43 12.68 8.12 -4.09
C GLN A 43 11.44 7.44 -4.66
N GLN A 44 10.29 7.99 -4.29
CA GLN A 44 8.99 7.64 -4.85
C GLN A 44 8.37 8.88 -5.50
N LEU A 45 7.90 8.69 -6.73
CA LEU A 45 6.98 9.60 -7.41
C LEU A 45 5.55 9.21 -7.03
N ASP A 46 4.80 10.17 -6.51
CA ASP A 46 3.37 10.10 -6.24
C ASP A 46 2.67 10.98 -7.28
N LEU A 47 1.94 10.36 -8.20
CA LEU A 47 1.22 11.01 -9.30
C LEU A 47 -0.29 10.88 -9.07
N ASP A 48 -0.97 12.00 -8.86
CA ASP A 48 -2.43 12.07 -8.85
C ASP A 48 -2.94 12.22 -10.29
N ILE A 49 -3.60 11.19 -10.81
CA ILE A 49 -4.08 11.14 -12.20
C ILE A 49 -5.32 11.99 -12.43
N ASN A 50 -6.02 12.43 -11.38
CA ASN A 50 -7.25 13.21 -11.53
C ASN A 50 -6.97 14.69 -11.81
N ASN A 51 -5.92 15.24 -11.18
CA ASN A 51 -5.51 16.65 -11.32
C ASN A 51 -4.13 16.82 -11.99
N ASN A 52 -3.49 15.70 -12.34
CA ASN A 52 -2.16 15.63 -12.92
C ASN A 52 -1.07 16.32 -12.10
N THR A 53 -1.19 16.28 -10.78
CA THR A 53 -0.16 16.77 -9.86
C THR A 53 0.79 15.63 -9.49
N SER A 54 2.07 15.96 -9.33
CA SER A 54 3.07 14.98 -8.92
C SER A 54 4.00 15.53 -7.86
N THR A 55 4.42 14.66 -6.96
CA THR A 55 5.43 14.96 -5.95
C THR A 55 6.46 13.85 -5.90
N ILE A 56 7.72 14.20 -5.62
CA ILE A 56 8.78 13.24 -5.38
C ILE A 56 9.19 13.36 -3.92
N LYS A 57 9.16 12.25 -3.20
CA LYS A 57 9.57 12.17 -1.80
C LYS A 57 10.58 11.04 -1.59
N LYS A 58 11.41 11.15 -0.56
CA LYS A 58 12.17 10.02 -0.06
C LYS A 58 11.23 9.07 0.68
N VAL A 59 11.41 7.78 0.48
CA VAL A 59 10.65 6.73 1.15
C VAL A 59 11.59 5.64 1.66
N ASP A 60 11.12 4.89 2.65
CA ASP A 60 11.72 3.60 2.94
C ASP A 60 11.29 2.61 1.86
N VAL A 61 12.22 2.25 0.98
CA VAL A 61 11.99 1.31 -0.13
C VAL A 61 11.51 -0.04 0.38
N TYR A 62 11.96 -0.48 1.55
CA TYR A 62 11.55 -1.76 2.12
C TYR A 62 10.02 -1.81 2.30
N ASN A 63 9.41 -0.70 2.69
CA ASN A 63 7.95 -0.62 2.84
C ASN A 63 7.21 -0.74 1.50
N GLU A 64 7.82 -0.28 0.41
CA GLU A 64 7.22 -0.30 -0.92
C GLU A 64 7.42 -1.61 -1.68
N VAL A 65 8.43 -2.41 -1.33
CA VAL A 65 8.78 -3.65 -2.07
C VAL A 65 8.62 -4.93 -1.27
N SER A 66 8.58 -4.88 0.08
CA SER A 66 8.47 -6.07 0.95
C SER A 66 7.29 -6.98 0.61
N TRP A 67 6.31 -6.46 -0.13
CA TRP A 67 5.21 -7.23 -0.67
C TRP A 67 5.68 -8.40 -1.56
N LYS A 68 6.77 -8.25 -2.32
CA LYS A 68 7.34 -9.32 -3.15
C LYS A 68 7.94 -10.45 -2.29
N ASP A 69 8.40 -10.10 -1.08
CA ASP A 69 9.04 -11.01 -0.13
C ASP A 69 8.03 -11.66 0.84
N GLY A 70 6.74 -11.58 0.55
CA GLY A 70 5.70 -12.21 1.37
C GLY A 70 5.37 -11.43 2.63
N VAL A 71 5.66 -10.13 2.68
CA VAL A 71 5.45 -9.27 3.85
C VAL A 71 4.65 -8.03 3.48
N PHE A 72 3.64 -7.68 4.27
CA PHE A 72 3.05 -6.35 4.28
C PHE A 72 3.76 -5.52 5.34
N SER A 73 4.30 -4.37 4.94
CA SER A 73 4.81 -3.37 5.87
C SER A 73 3.92 -2.14 5.81
N PHE A 74 3.43 -1.72 6.96
CA PHE A 74 2.58 -0.54 7.10
C PHE A 74 3.26 0.43 8.06
N GLU A 75 3.59 1.62 7.56
CA GLU A 75 4.14 2.71 8.36
C GLU A 75 3.15 3.88 8.30
N SER A 76 2.52 4.18 9.44
CA SER A 76 1.55 5.27 9.61
C SER A 76 0.43 5.27 8.57
N LYS A 77 -0.08 4.08 8.25
CA LYS A 77 -1.18 3.87 7.30
C LYS A 77 -2.50 3.87 8.04
N THR A 78 -3.53 4.49 7.48
CA THR A 78 -4.88 4.41 8.06
C THR A 78 -5.44 3.00 7.91
N LEU A 79 -6.36 2.60 8.78
CA LEU A 79 -7.05 1.32 8.67
C LEU A 79 -7.73 1.16 7.30
N GLU A 80 -8.26 2.25 6.73
CA GLU A 80 -8.82 2.22 5.38
C GLU A 80 -7.77 1.88 4.32
N GLU A 81 -6.57 2.45 4.40
CA GLU A 81 -5.47 2.12 3.50
C GLU A 81 -5.02 0.67 3.66
N VAL A 82 -4.90 0.17 4.90
CA VAL A 82 -4.55 -1.23 5.20
C VAL A 82 -5.60 -2.19 4.63
N MET A 83 -6.88 -1.90 4.86
CA MET A 83 -7.98 -2.74 4.37
C MET A 83 -8.12 -2.73 2.84
N LYS A 84 -7.76 -1.63 2.16
CA LYS A 84 -7.62 -1.60 0.70
C LYS A 84 -6.50 -2.50 0.18
N VAL A 85 -5.44 -2.73 0.97
CA VAL A 85 -4.40 -3.70 0.60
C VAL A 85 -4.92 -5.12 0.77
N PHE A 86 -5.67 -5.40 1.84
CA PHE A 86 -6.25 -6.72 2.08
C PHE A 86 -7.38 -7.07 1.10
N SER A 87 -8.21 -6.11 0.70
CA SER A 87 -9.23 -6.32 -0.32
C SER A 87 -8.66 -6.90 -1.60
N ARG A 88 -7.48 -6.40 -2.01
CA ARG A 88 -6.76 -6.88 -3.20
C ARG A 88 -6.12 -8.24 -3.00
N TRP A 89 -5.45 -8.42 -1.87
CA TRP A 89 -4.65 -9.63 -1.65
C TRP A 89 -5.51 -10.87 -1.40
N TYR A 90 -6.64 -10.69 -0.72
CA TYR A 90 -7.57 -11.77 -0.40
C TYR A 90 -8.78 -11.82 -1.33
N ASP A 91 -8.89 -10.92 -2.30
CA ASP A 91 -10.02 -10.79 -3.24
C ASP A 91 -11.38 -10.67 -2.52
N ILE A 92 -11.49 -9.64 -1.67
CA ILE A 92 -12.65 -9.38 -0.80
C ILE A 92 -13.12 -7.91 -0.90
N GLU A 93 -14.39 -7.69 -0.60
CA GLU A 93 -15.01 -6.40 -0.33
C GLU A 93 -14.92 -6.07 1.17
N ILE A 94 -14.57 -4.83 1.52
CA ILE A 94 -14.53 -4.36 2.91
C ILE A 94 -15.63 -3.32 3.13
N VAL A 95 -16.44 -3.54 4.16
CA VAL A 95 -17.48 -2.60 4.61
C VAL A 95 -17.20 -2.16 6.04
N PHE A 96 -17.10 -0.85 6.24
CA PHE A 96 -16.98 -0.25 7.57
C PHE A 96 -18.38 0.08 8.09
N LYS A 97 -18.88 -0.64 9.11
CA LYS A 97 -20.13 -0.27 9.82
C LYS A 97 -19.94 1.05 10.58
N ASN A 98 -18.75 1.27 11.12
CA ASN A 98 -18.37 2.51 11.77
C ASN A 98 -17.29 3.25 10.97
N ASN A 99 -17.60 4.42 10.42
CA ASN A 99 -16.62 5.21 9.68
C ASN A 99 -15.53 5.83 10.58
N SER A 100 -15.72 5.88 11.91
CA SER A 100 -14.74 6.50 12.81
C SER A 100 -13.42 5.74 12.85
N VAL A 101 -13.44 4.40 12.64
CA VAL A 101 -12.22 3.58 12.70
C VAL A 101 -11.36 3.68 11.44
N LYS A 102 -11.89 4.25 10.35
CA LYS A 102 -11.17 4.36 9.08
C LYS A 102 -9.84 5.11 9.21
N ASN A 103 -9.77 6.08 10.11
CA ASN A 103 -8.63 6.96 10.31
C ASN A 103 -7.65 6.46 11.38
N GLU A 104 -7.93 5.33 12.03
CA GLU A 104 -7.00 4.72 13.00
C GLU A 104 -5.68 4.39 12.31
N GLN A 105 -4.57 4.83 12.91
CA GLN A 105 -3.25 4.62 12.35
C GLN A 105 -2.70 3.26 12.75
N PHE A 106 -2.15 2.57 11.76
CA PHE A 106 -1.54 1.27 11.92
C PHE A 106 -0.06 1.34 11.55
N VAL A 107 0.77 0.84 12.46
CA VAL A 107 2.20 0.61 12.25
C VAL A 107 2.46 -0.86 12.54
N GLY A 108 2.98 -1.59 11.56
CA GLY A 108 3.26 -3.00 11.77
C GLY A 108 3.65 -3.75 10.51
N ILE A 109 4.19 -4.95 10.76
CA ILE A 109 4.64 -5.87 9.72
C ILE A 109 3.82 -7.15 9.83
N LEU A 110 3.21 -7.58 8.74
CA LEU A 110 2.37 -8.77 8.66
C LEU A 110 2.84 -9.70 7.55
N ARG A 111 2.99 -10.99 7.85
CA ARG A 111 3.31 -11.98 6.82
C ARG A 111 2.08 -12.29 5.96
N LYS A 112 2.24 -12.30 4.64
CA LYS A 112 1.17 -12.54 3.66
C LYS A 112 0.57 -13.94 3.69
N ASN A 113 1.31 -14.92 4.22
CA ASN A 113 0.84 -16.29 4.37
C ASN A 113 -0.14 -16.49 5.53
N LYS A 114 -0.43 -15.43 6.31
CA LYS A 114 -1.45 -15.49 7.35
C LYS A 114 -2.84 -15.48 6.72
N ARG A 115 -3.75 -16.25 7.32
CA ARG A 115 -5.17 -16.19 6.98
C ARG A 115 -5.71 -14.81 7.39
N LEU A 116 -6.58 -14.25 6.56
CA LEU A 116 -7.22 -12.95 6.83
C LEU A 116 -7.85 -12.89 8.23
N GLU A 117 -8.58 -13.93 8.61
CA GLU A 117 -9.21 -14.05 9.93
C GLU A 117 -8.21 -13.92 11.08
N THR A 118 -6.99 -14.45 10.92
CA THR A 118 -5.92 -14.28 11.92
C THR A 118 -5.52 -12.81 12.06
N ILE A 119 -5.45 -12.09 10.94
CA ILE A 119 -5.09 -10.67 10.93
C ILE A 119 -6.22 -9.82 11.54
N LEU A 120 -7.48 -10.10 11.19
CA LEU A 120 -8.63 -9.40 11.76
C LEU A 120 -8.78 -9.64 13.26
N ASN A 121 -8.49 -10.86 13.73
CA ASN A 121 -8.43 -11.15 15.16
C ASN A 121 -7.31 -10.38 15.87
N ILE A 122 -6.16 -10.18 15.22
CA ILE A 122 -5.11 -9.30 15.75
C ILE A 122 -5.68 -7.88 15.91
N PHE A 123 -6.30 -7.32 14.87
CA PHE A 123 -6.88 -5.97 14.95
C PHE A 123 -7.94 -5.84 16.04
N LYS A 124 -8.78 -6.87 16.22
CA LYS A 124 -9.75 -6.95 17.31
C LYS A 124 -9.08 -6.96 18.68
N ASN A 125 -8.06 -7.79 18.87
CA ASN A 125 -7.37 -7.94 20.15
C ASN A 125 -6.57 -6.69 20.55
N TYR A 126 -6.04 -5.95 19.57
CA TYR A 126 -5.37 -4.67 19.79
C TYR A 126 -6.34 -3.49 19.88
N GLY A 127 -7.66 -3.72 19.78
CA GLY A 127 -8.68 -2.69 19.91
C GLY A 127 -8.81 -1.75 18.71
N VAL A 128 -8.21 -2.09 17.56
CA VAL A 128 -8.30 -1.32 16.31
C VAL A 128 -9.71 -1.41 15.71
N ILE A 129 -10.34 -2.57 15.86
CA ILE A 129 -11.75 -2.82 15.53
C ILE A 129 -12.43 -3.48 16.73
N LYS A 130 -13.73 -3.28 16.92
CA LYS A 130 -14.48 -3.95 18.00
C LYS A 130 -14.81 -5.38 17.62
N ASN A 131 -15.21 -5.59 16.37
CA ASN A 131 -15.59 -6.89 15.86
C ASN A 131 -15.46 -6.96 14.33
N PHE A 132 -15.60 -8.16 13.79
CA PHE A 132 -15.71 -8.36 12.34
C PHE A 132 -16.59 -9.57 12.02
N GLU A 133 -17.17 -9.53 10.83
CA GLU A 133 -17.94 -10.64 10.22
C GLU A 133 -17.37 -10.91 8.83
N ILE A 134 -17.26 -12.18 8.45
CA ILE A 134 -16.83 -12.61 7.12
C ILE A 134 -17.97 -13.42 6.50
N GLU A 135 -18.49 -12.94 5.38
CA GLU A 135 -19.52 -13.60 4.58
C GLU A 135 -19.03 -13.72 3.13
N ASP A 136 -18.65 -14.92 2.71
CA ASP A 136 -18.04 -15.20 1.41
C ASP A 136 -16.85 -14.28 1.10
N LYS A 137 -17.03 -13.33 0.17
CA LYS A 137 -16.03 -12.34 -0.24
C LYS A 137 -16.24 -10.99 0.43
N LYS A 138 -17.10 -10.88 1.43
CA LYS A 138 -17.43 -9.62 2.10
C LYS A 138 -16.96 -9.68 3.55
N VAL A 139 -16.23 -8.65 3.97
CA VAL A 139 -15.83 -8.46 5.36
C VAL A 139 -16.46 -7.19 5.89
N VAL A 140 -17.17 -7.32 6.99
CA VAL A 140 -17.80 -6.21 7.68
C VAL A 140 -17.02 -5.94 8.97
N LEU A 141 -16.57 -4.70 9.14
CA LEU A 141 -15.79 -4.23 10.30
C LEU A 141 -16.66 -3.35 11.20
N GLU A 142 -16.67 -3.64 12.50
CA GLU A 142 -17.44 -2.94 13.54
C GLU A 142 -16.58 -2.10 14.49
#